data_AF-A0A0F8ZBI8-F1
#
_entry.id   AF-A0A0F8ZBI8-F1
#
_cell.length_a   1.000
_cell.length_b   1.000
_cell.length_c   1.000
_cell.angle_alpha   90.00
_cell.angle_beta   90.00
_cell.angle_gamma   90.00
#
_symmetry.space_group_name_H-M   'P 1'
#
loop_
_entity.id
_entity.type
_entity.pdbx_description
1 polymer ?
#
loop_
_entity_poly.entity_id
_entity_poly.type
_entity_poly.pdbx_seq_one_letter_code
_entity_poly.pdbx_strand_id
1 'polypeptide(L)'
;MTIFSNYPYYNRNQFSAYLFGAQSLLYPRGHIIIGQQVREECKKWVYIRHNQVIISPFCIIQYGLKYINPEELSINLDLLKPDFYTIIAVHNFQVEDCNPNLDECLAGVFFACHNAGVQEEPEEYPVECRAIKVLGHIDTIKRYVYDYQ
;
A
#
# COMPACT_ATOMS: atom_id res chain seq x y z
N MET A 1 -6.95 -3.52 -14.00
CA MET A 1 -7.99 -2.59 -13.54
C MET A 1 -7.30 -1.54 -12.71
N THR A 2 -7.30 -0.27 -13.10
CA THR A 2 -6.60 0.80 -12.36
C THR A 2 -7.47 1.19 -11.17
N ILE A 3 -7.12 0.75 -9.98
CA ILE A 3 -7.90 0.99 -8.77
C ILE A 3 -7.37 2.26 -8.11
N PHE A 4 -8.20 3.31 -8.14
CA PHE A 4 -7.97 4.54 -7.39
C PHE A 4 -8.71 4.42 -6.05
N SER A 5 -8.01 4.37 -4.92
CA SER A 5 -8.62 4.82 -3.66
C SER A 5 -8.40 6.33 -3.53
N ASN A 6 -9.26 7.11 -4.18
CA ASN A 6 -9.40 8.52 -3.82
C ASN A 6 -10.25 8.54 -2.54
N TYR A 7 -9.63 8.53 -1.36
CA TYR A 7 -10.33 8.90 -0.13
C TYR A 7 -10.76 10.38 -0.28
N PRO A 8 -12.06 10.68 -0.37
CA PRO A 8 -12.53 11.95 -0.95
C PRO A 8 -12.56 13.13 0.03
N TYR A 9 -11.92 13.04 1.20
CA TYR A 9 -12.17 13.98 2.30
C TYR A 9 -11.05 14.93 2.67
N TYR A 10 -9.86 14.85 2.07
CA TYR A 10 -8.73 15.63 2.56
C TYR A 10 -8.05 16.48 1.49
N ASN A 11 -7.75 17.71 1.88
CA ASN A 11 -7.16 18.74 1.05
C ASN A 11 -5.78 18.26 0.56
N ARG A 12 -5.69 17.87 -0.73
CA ARG A 12 -4.46 17.41 -1.41
C ARG A 12 -3.25 18.35 -1.26
N ASN A 13 -3.46 19.57 -0.76
CA ASN A 13 -2.43 20.57 -0.57
C ASN A 13 -1.64 20.45 0.74
N GLN A 14 -2.04 19.59 1.70
CA GLN A 14 -1.33 19.44 2.98
C GLN A 14 -0.42 18.21 3.08
N PHE A 15 -0.68 17.15 2.31
CA PHE A 15 0.08 15.89 2.38
C PHE A 15 0.67 15.55 1.02
N SER A 16 1.94 15.11 0.99
CA SER A 16 2.59 14.63 -0.23
C SER A 16 2.61 13.10 -0.32
N ALA A 17 2.02 12.42 0.66
CA ALA A 17 1.83 10.97 0.68
C ALA A 17 0.52 10.47 0.05
N TYR A 18 0.51 9.18 -0.31
CA TYR A 18 -0.59 8.50 -1.01
C TYR A 18 -0.89 7.13 -0.40
N LEU A 19 -2.18 6.77 -0.27
CA LEU A 19 -2.64 5.47 0.22
C LEU A 19 -3.37 4.69 -0.87
N PHE A 20 -3.05 3.40 -1.05
CA PHE A 20 -3.60 2.51 -2.08
C PHE A 20 -4.07 1.16 -1.51
N GLY A 21 -4.94 0.46 -2.26
CA GLY A 21 -5.24 -0.96 -2.07
C GLY A 21 -6.30 -1.32 -1.02
N ALA A 22 -6.78 -0.35 -0.24
CA ALA A 22 -7.61 -0.67 0.92
C ALA A 22 -9.12 -0.91 0.57
N GLN A 23 -9.65 -0.40 -0.55
CA GLN A 23 -11.10 -0.41 -0.83
C GLN A 23 -11.59 -1.38 -1.91
N SER A 24 -10.73 -1.83 -2.85
CA SER A 24 -11.18 -2.67 -3.96
C SER A 24 -11.70 -4.05 -3.54
N LEU A 25 -11.27 -4.52 -2.37
CA LEU A 25 -11.64 -5.82 -1.80
C LEU A 25 -12.95 -5.79 -1.02
N LEU A 26 -13.51 -4.60 -0.74
CA LEU A 26 -14.76 -4.41 0.00
C LEU A 26 -16.01 -4.40 -0.90
N TYR A 27 -15.86 -4.45 -2.23
CA TYR A 27 -17.01 -4.56 -3.15
C TYR A 27 -17.42 -6.02 -3.34
N PRO A 28 -18.72 -6.37 -3.23
CA PRO A 28 -19.17 -7.75 -3.36
C PRO A 28 -19.19 -8.14 -4.84
N ARG A 29 -18.03 -8.49 -5.39
CA ARG A 29 -17.95 -9.17 -6.68
C ARG A 29 -17.04 -10.37 -6.58
N GLY A 30 -17.68 -11.49 -6.29
CA GLY A 30 -17.17 -12.81 -6.57
C GLY A 30 -16.27 -13.32 -5.46
N HIS A 31 -16.52 -14.56 -5.08
CA HIS A 31 -15.61 -15.40 -4.32
C HIS A 31 -14.16 -15.13 -4.72
N ILE A 32 -13.40 -14.44 -3.86
CA ILE A 32 -11.95 -14.53 -3.92
C ILE A 32 -11.66 -15.98 -3.53
N ILE A 33 -11.43 -16.82 -4.52
CA ILE A 33 -10.82 -18.12 -4.30
C ILE A 33 -9.41 -17.80 -3.81
N ILE A 34 -9.24 -17.78 -2.48
CA ILE A 34 -7.94 -17.79 -1.79
C ILE A 34 -7.33 -19.16 -2.11
N GLY A 35 -6.83 -19.29 -3.32
CA GLY A 35 -6.44 -20.54 -3.95
C GLY A 35 -5.26 -20.35 -4.87
N GLN A 36 -4.35 -19.47 -4.51
CA GLN A 36 -2.94 -19.60 -4.84
C GLN A 36 -2.19 -19.04 -3.65
N GLN A 37 -1.46 -19.91 -2.95
CA GLN A 37 -0.55 -19.56 -1.87
C GLN A 37 0.08 -18.19 -2.17
N VAL A 38 -0.22 -17.19 -1.33
CA VAL A 38 0.66 -16.03 -1.21
C VAL A 38 2.00 -16.64 -0.83
N ARG A 39 2.87 -16.83 -1.83
CA ARG A 39 4.12 -17.55 -1.64
C ARG A 39 4.86 -16.78 -0.57
N GLU A 40 5.18 -17.46 0.52
CA GLU A 40 5.95 -16.94 1.66
C GLU A 40 7.33 -16.40 1.22
N GLU A 41 7.70 -16.56 -0.05
CA GLU A 41 8.95 -16.11 -0.66
C GLU A 41 8.75 -15.08 -1.79
N CYS A 42 7.91 -14.06 -1.61
CA CYS A 42 8.00 -12.91 -2.51
C CYS A 42 9.32 -12.15 -2.22
N LYS A 43 10.41 -12.55 -2.89
CA LYS A 43 11.75 -11.96 -2.72
C LYS A 43 11.81 -10.46 -3.03
N LYS A 44 10.79 -9.92 -3.71
CA LYS A 44 10.68 -8.50 -4.06
C LYS A 44 9.20 -8.07 -4.06
N TRP A 45 8.83 -7.21 -3.11
CA TRP A 45 7.48 -6.70 -3.00
C TRP A 45 7.21 -5.53 -3.94
N VAL A 46 8.22 -4.73 -4.25
CA VAL A 46 8.06 -3.53 -5.07
C VAL A 46 8.92 -3.65 -6.32
N TYR A 47 8.36 -3.36 -7.49
CA TYR A 47 9.13 -3.27 -8.75
C TYR A 47 8.47 -2.31 -9.73
N ILE A 48 9.20 -1.90 -10.77
CA ILE A 48 8.65 -1.06 -11.85
C ILE A 48 8.39 -1.91 -13.08
N ARG A 49 7.23 -1.73 -13.69
CA ARG A 49 6.85 -2.30 -14.98
C ARG A 49 6.33 -1.19 -15.87
N HIS A 50 7.07 -0.84 -16.91
CA HIS A 50 6.80 0.34 -17.75
C HIS A 50 6.73 1.63 -16.90
N ASN A 51 5.56 2.29 -16.87
CA ASN A 51 5.33 3.51 -16.11
C ASN A 51 4.54 3.26 -14.81
N GLN A 52 4.62 2.04 -14.28
CA GLN A 52 3.85 1.63 -13.11
C GLN A 52 4.76 1.11 -12.02
N VAL A 53 4.47 1.50 -10.79
CA VAL A 53 4.95 0.82 -9.58
C VAL A 53 4.02 -0.34 -9.32
N ILE A 54 4.60 -1.52 -9.23
CA ILE A 54 3.89 -2.75 -8.95
C ILE A 54 4.23 -3.18 -7.53
N ILE A 55 3.19 -3.45 -6.74
CA ILE A 55 3.29 -4.08 -5.44
C ILE A 55 2.75 -5.50 -5.57
N SER A 56 3.62 -6.49 -5.40
CA SER A 56 3.25 -7.90 -5.38
C SER A 56 2.26 -8.18 -4.24
N PRO A 57 1.37 -9.18 -4.37
CA PRO A 57 0.61 -9.69 -3.25
C PRO A 57 1.52 -10.05 -2.07
N PHE A 58 1.07 -9.78 -0.85
CA PHE A 58 1.85 -10.05 0.36
C PHE A 58 0.98 -10.51 1.52
N CYS A 59 1.62 -11.23 2.44
CA CYS A 59 1.10 -11.63 3.73
C CYS A 59 2.17 -11.33 4.78
N ILE A 60 1.85 -10.49 5.76
CA ILE A 60 2.77 -10.02 6.78
C ILE A 60 2.18 -10.37 8.14
N ILE A 61 2.92 -11.13 8.93
CA ILE A 61 2.54 -11.45 10.31
C ILE A 61 3.27 -10.45 11.22
N GLN A 62 2.51 -9.62 11.93
CA GLN A 62 3.04 -8.59 12.83
C GLN A 62 2.01 -8.33 13.93
N TYR A 63 2.44 -7.99 15.15
CA TYR A 63 1.54 -7.72 16.28
C TYR A 63 0.55 -8.86 16.62
N GLY A 64 0.89 -10.11 16.26
CA GLY A 64 0.02 -11.27 16.45
C GLY A 64 -1.16 -11.35 15.47
N LEU A 65 -1.19 -10.48 14.46
CA LEU A 65 -2.21 -10.43 13.42
C LEU A 65 -1.61 -10.76 12.05
N LYS A 66 -2.46 -11.20 11.13
CA LYS A 66 -2.12 -11.52 9.74
C LYS A 66 -2.62 -10.40 8.84
N TYR A 67 -1.71 -9.61 8.28
CA TYR A 67 -2.01 -8.52 7.36
C TYR A 67 -1.82 -8.97 5.91
N ILE A 68 -2.86 -8.87 5.08
CA ILE A 68 -2.81 -9.35 3.71
C ILE A 68 -3.10 -8.26 2.69
N ASN A 69 -2.40 -8.32 1.56
CA ASN A 69 -2.83 -7.73 0.32
C ASN A 69 -2.84 -8.85 -0.74
N PRO A 70 -4.03 -9.41 -1.05
CA PRO A 70 -4.14 -10.62 -1.87
C PRO A 70 -3.91 -10.38 -3.36
N GLU A 71 -3.93 -9.13 -3.83
CA GLU A 71 -3.87 -8.79 -5.25
C GLU A 71 -2.66 -7.91 -5.58
N GLU A 72 -2.19 -8.01 -6.82
CA GLU A 72 -1.16 -7.10 -7.33
C GLU A 72 -1.73 -5.67 -7.41
N LEU A 73 -1.09 -4.72 -6.74
CA LEU A 73 -1.39 -3.30 -6.92
C LEU A 73 -0.50 -2.73 -8.03
N SER A 74 -1.13 -2.03 -8.97
CA SER A 74 -0.45 -1.36 -10.07
C SER A 74 -0.78 0.13 -10.04
N ILE A 75 0.22 0.95 -9.72
CA ILE A 75 0.06 2.40 -9.51
C ILE A 75 0.80 3.13 -10.63
N ASN A 76 0.10 3.99 -11.37
CA ASN A 76 0.74 4.81 -12.41
C ASN A 76 1.63 5.87 -11.75
N LEU A 77 2.90 5.91 -12.15
CA LEU A 77 3.89 6.85 -11.66
C LEU A 77 3.52 8.31 -11.93
N ASP A 78 2.77 8.60 -12.99
CA ASP A 78 2.34 9.96 -13.33
C ASP A 78 1.34 10.56 -12.30
N LEU A 79 0.79 9.73 -11.42
CA LEU A 79 -0.09 10.16 -10.33
C LEU A 79 0.69 10.66 -9.11
N LEU A 80 1.95 10.27 -9.00
CA LEU A 80 2.84 10.64 -7.90
C LEU A 80 3.59 11.91 -8.29
N LYS A 81 3.83 12.78 -7.31
CA LYS A 81 4.77 13.88 -7.53
C LYS A 81 6.18 13.31 -7.74
N PRO A 82 7.04 14.00 -8.51
CA PRO A 82 8.44 13.61 -8.63
C PRO A 82 9.16 13.76 -7.29
N ASP A 83 9.48 12.65 -6.63
CA ASP A 83 10.16 12.60 -5.32
C ASP A 83 10.67 11.19 -4.98
N PHE A 84 11.31 11.06 -3.82
CA PHE A 84 11.63 9.79 -3.17
C PHE A 84 10.54 9.40 -2.17
N TYR A 85 10.08 8.16 -2.28
CA TYR A 85 9.03 7.61 -1.43
C TYR A 85 9.49 6.34 -0.72
N THR A 86 9.15 6.24 0.57
CA THR A 86 9.15 4.98 1.31
C THR A 86 7.79 4.33 1.17
N ILE A 87 7.75 3.07 0.74
CA ILE A 87 6.51 2.32 0.53
C ILE A 87 6.28 1.44 1.76
N ILE A 88 5.14 1.62 2.43
CA ILE A 88 4.85 1.04 3.73
C ILE A 88 3.53 0.27 3.64
N ALA A 89 3.50 -0.99 4.06
CA ALA A 89 2.26 -1.70 4.35
C ALA A 89 1.64 -1.12 5.62
N VAL A 90 0.36 -0.77 5.55
CA VAL A 90 -0.36 -0.14 6.66
C VAL A 90 -1.64 -0.89 6.97
N HIS A 91 -1.97 -0.94 8.26
CA HIS A 91 -3.28 -1.36 8.72
C HIS A 91 -4.22 -0.16 8.62
N ASN A 92 -5.25 -0.26 7.80
CA ASN A 92 -6.26 0.79 7.65
C ASN A 92 -7.49 0.42 8.46
N PHE A 93 -7.70 1.10 9.59
CA PHE A 93 -8.76 0.75 10.54
C PHE A 93 -10.16 0.92 9.94
N GLN A 94 -10.36 1.89 9.04
CA GLN A 94 -11.66 2.09 8.38
C GLN A 94 -12.05 0.92 7.46
N VAL A 95 -11.05 0.29 6.84
CA VAL A 95 -11.28 -0.88 5.98
C VAL A 95 -11.50 -2.12 6.81
N GLU A 96 -10.78 -2.23 7.92
CA GLU A 96 -10.94 -3.33 8.86
C GLU A 96 -12.33 -3.37 9.51
N ASP A 97 -12.91 -2.21 9.84
CA ASP A 97 -14.28 -2.13 10.36
C ASP A 97 -15.32 -2.74 9.41
N CYS A 98 -15.00 -2.84 8.12
CA CYS A 98 -15.88 -3.40 7.09
C CYS A 98 -15.47 -4.83 6.68
N ASN A 99 -14.41 -5.40 7.26
CA ASN A 99 -13.88 -6.69 6.89
C ASN A 99 -14.69 -7.82 7.57
N PRO A 100 -15.36 -8.70 6.81
CA PRO A 100 -16.13 -9.80 7.39
C PRO A 100 -15.25 -10.94 7.93
N ASN A 101 -13.96 -10.98 7.58
CA ASN A 101 -13.03 -12.00 8.03
C ASN A 101 -12.20 -11.49 9.23
N LEU A 102 -12.39 -12.09 10.40
CA LEU A 102 -11.68 -11.69 11.63
C LEU A 102 -10.31 -12.37 11.80
N ASP A 103 -9.98 -13.34 10.96
CA ASP A 103 -8.70 -14.06 11.02
C ASP A 103 -7.56 -13.33 10.28
N GLU A 104 -7.88 -12.32 9.48
CA GLU A 104 -6.91 -11.54 8.72
C GLU A 104 -7.36 -10.10 8.52
N CYS A 105 -6.41 -9.18 8.54
CA CYS A 105 -6.66 -7.76 8.32
C CYS A 105 -6.24 -7.37 6.90
N LEU A 106 -7.10 -6.62 6.19
CA LEU A 106 -6.74 -6.10 4.87
C LEU A 106 -5.73 -4.95 5.00
N ALA A 107 -4.57 -5.12 4.35
CA ALA A 107 -3.49 -4.16 4.38
C ALA A 107 -3.56 -3.20 3.18
N GLY A 108 -3.44 -1.90 3.46
CA GLY A 108 -3.18 -0.88 2.46
C GLY A 108 -1.69 -0.71 2.19
N VAL A 109 -1.36 0.09 1.17
CA VAL A 109 0.01 0.50 0.86
C VAL A 109 0.11 2.02 0.86
N PHE A 110 0.94 2.55 1.74
CA PHE A 110 1.20 3.97 1.92
C PHE A 110 2.53 4.37 1.29
N PHE A 111 2.53 5.44 0.51
CA PHE A 111 3.71 6.03 -0.11
C PHE A 111 4.07 7.27 0.69
N ALA A 112 4.98 7.12 1.65
CA ALA A 112 5.50 8.19 2.49
C ALA A 112 6.51 9.04 1.71
N CYS A 113 6.17 10.30 1.46
CA CYS A 113 7.07 11.25 0.81
C CYS A 113 8.15 11.71 1.80
N HIS A 114 9.35 12.03 1.30
CA HIS A 114 10.37 12.72 2.08
C HIS A 114 10.25 14.23 1.85
N ASN A 115 9.65 14.95 2.80
CA ASN A 115 9.53 16.40 2.73
C ASN A 115 10.52 17.05 3.71
N ALA A 116 11.40 17.93 3.19
CA ALA A 116 12.39 18.67 3.99
C ALA A 116 13.26 17.82 4.93
N GLY A 117 13.55 16.56 4.56
CA GLY A 117 14.36 15.64 5.36
C GLY A 117 13.59 14.88 6.44
N VAL A 118 12.27 15.06 6.52
CA VAL A 118 11.38 14.29 7.39
C VAL A 118 10.52 13.37 6.51
N GLN A 119 10.43 12.11 6.90
CA GLN A 119 9.53 11.16 6.26
C GLN A 119 8.12 11.35 6.81
N GLU A 120 7.12 11.49 5.95
CA GLU A 120 5.72 11.50 6.38
C GLU A 120 5.34 10.14 7.01
N GLU A 121 4.69 10.16 8.17
CA GLU A 121 4.25 8.94 8.86
C GLU A 121 2.81 8.59 8.48
N PRO A 122 2.48 7.29 8.25
CA PRO A 122 1.11 6.86 8.02
C PRO A 122 0.13 7.31 9.10
N GLU A 123 0.57 7.37 10.36
CA GLU A 123 -0.19 7.76 11.54
C GLU A 123 -0.59 9.25 11.54
N GLU A 124 0.17 10.09 10.83
CA GLU A 124 -0.14 11.52 10.64
C GLU A 124 -1.11 11.73 9.46
N TYR A 125 -1.33 10.69 8.66
CA TYR A 125 -2.28 10.74 7.55
C TYR A 125 -3.72 10.74 8.09
N PRO A 126 -4.63 11.52 7.50
CA PRO A 126 -5.98 11.72 8.04
C PRO A 126 -6.88 10.47 8.03
N VAL A 127 -6.41 9.37 7.45
CA VAL A 127 -7.05 8.05 7.55
C VAL A 127 -6.33 7.33 8.68
N GLU A 128 -7.07 6.88 9.71
CA GLU A 128 -6.51 6.10 10.80
C GLU A 128 -5.76 4.89 10.23
N CYS A 129 -4.44 5.00 10.24
CA CYS A 129 -3.52 4.00 9.73
C CYS A 129 -2.48 3.69 10.80
N ARG A 130 -2.01 2.45 10.81
CA ARG A 130 -0.82 2.04 11.56
C ARG A 130 0.20 1.43 10.61
N ALA A 131 1.44 1.89 10.69
CA ALA A 131 2.55 1.29 9.97
C ALA A 131 2.75 -0.17 10.40
N ILE A 132 2.85 -1.08 9.44
CA ILE A 132 3.13 -2.49 9.68
C ILE A 132 4.57 -2.80 9.31
N LYS A 133 4.95 -2.50 8.06
CA LYS A 133 6.26 -2.87 7.52
C LYS A 133 6.63 -2.05 6.29
N VAL A 134 7.89 -1.65 6.18
CA VAL A 134 8.43 -1.08 4.94
C VAL A 134 8.55 -2.17 3.89
N LEU A 135 8.00 -1.93 2.71
CA LEU A 135 8.02 -2.84 1.57
C LEU A 135 9.19 -2.58 0.62
N GLY A 136 9.66 -1.33 0.57
CA GLY A 136 10.73 -0.89 -0.32
C GLY A 136 10.72 0.64 -0.46
N HIS A 137 11.59 1.14 -1.33
CA HIS A 137 11.64 2.56 -1.66
C HIS A 137 11.58 2.78 -3.16
N ILE A 138 11.09 3.94 -3.59
CA ILE A 138 11.07 4.34 -4.98
C ILE A 138 11.52 5.79 -5.17
N ASP A 139 12.38 6.01 -6.16
CA ASP A 139 12.71 7.32 -6.70
C ASP A 139 11.91 7.51 -7.99
N THR A 140 10.86 8.35 -7.94
CA THR A 140 9.95 8.54 -9.10
C THR A 140 10.57 9.43 -10.17
N ILE A 141 11.61 10.20 -9.84
CA ILE A 141 12.40 10.99 -10.79
C ILE A 141 13.29 10.07 -11.63
N LYS A 142 14.05 9.18 -10.97
CA LYS A 142 14.93 8.20 -11.65
C LYS A 142 14.19 6.98 -12.16
N ARG A 143 12.94 6.78 -11.73
CA ARG A 143 12.13 5.59 -11.98
C ARG A 143 12.88 4.32 -11.58
N TYR A 144 13.30 4.28 -10.33
CA TYR A 144 14.09 3.18 -9.77
C TYR A 144 13.57 2.74 -8.40
N VAL A 145 13.61 1.43 -8.14
CA VAL A 145 13.19 0.83 -6.86
C VAL A 145 14.41 0.31 -6.11
N TYR A 146 14.49 0.68 -4.83
CA TYR A 146 15.49 0.19 -3.90
C TYR A 146 14.84 -0.81 -2.95
N ASP A 147 15.47 -1.96 -2.77
CA ASP A 147 15.00 -2.97 -1.83
C ASP A 147 15.30 -2.52 -0.39
N TYR A 148 14.36 -2.79 0.52
CA TYR A 148 14.57 -2.58 1.95
C TYR A 148 15.39 -3.77 2.49
N GLN A 149 16.61 -3.51 2.99
CA GLN A 149 17.52 -4.53 3.53
C GLN A 149 17.12 -4.95 4.95
#